data_AF-A0A5C7ZKN6-F1
#
_entry.id   AF-A0A5C7ZKN6-F1
#
_cell.length_a   1.000
_cell.length_b   1.000
_cell.length_c   1.000
_cell.angle_alpha   90.00
_cell.angle_beta   90.00
_cell.angle_gamma   90.00
#
_symmetry.space_group_name_H-M   'P 1'
#
loop_
_entity.id
_entity.type
_entity.pdbx_description
1 polymer ?
#
loop_
_entity_poly.entity_id
_entity_poly.type
_entity_poly.pdbx_seq_one_letter_code
_entity_poly.pdbx_strand_id
1 'polypeptide(L)'
;MPFVSDHRRFDQRSLALHSAVAEAIRRNPDGIRRALLNLERWEKSLQGSWISEWRALLLGPQEALLAFLTERSERADRMRQSSPFTGLLSAAERRRIYESHAA
;
A
#
# COMPACT_ATOMS: atom_id res chain seq x y z
N MET A 1 20.57 -22.27 6.63
CA MET A 1 19.17 -22.51 6.19
C MET A 1 18.24 -21.70 7.10
N PRO A 2 17.20 -21.00 6.64
CA PRO A 2 16.86 -20.60 5.25
C PRO A 2 16.31 -19.13 5.09
N PHE A 3 16.08 -18.66 3.85
CA PHE A 3 15.17 -17.54 3.43
C PHE A 3 15.43 -16.03 3.69
N VAL A 4 16.67 -15.53 3.85
CA VAL A 4 16.87 -14.05 3.89
C VAL A 4 16.66 -13.38 2.51
N SER A 5 16.76 -14.15 1.42
CA SER A 5 16.71 -13.62 0.05
C SER A 5 15.31 -13.27 -0.45
N ASP A 6 14.25 -13.88 0.10
CA ASP A 6 12.88 -13.66 -0.35
C ASP A 6 12.25 -12.40 0.28
N HIS A 7 12.44 -12.17 1.58
CA HIS A 7 11.88 -10.99 2.26
C HIS A 7 12.30 -9.68 1.58
N ARG A 8 13.59 -9.51 1.26
CA ARG A 8 14.09 -8.30 0.58
C ARG A 8 13.51 -8.08 -0.82
N ARG A 9 13.20 -9.15 -1.56
CA ARG A 9 12.59 -9.06 -2.90
C ARG A 9 11.10 -8.74 -2.82
N PHE A 10 10.39 -9.34 -1.85
CA PHE A 10 9.00 -8.99 -1.57
C PHE A 10 8.86 -7.53 -1.10
N ASP A 11 9.80 -7.05 -0.29
CA ASP A 11 9.82 -5.66 0.19
C ASP A 11 10.01 -4.66 -0.95
N GLN A 12 10.93 -4.92 -1.89
CA GLN A 12 11.15 -4.03 -3.03
C GLN A 12 9.93 -3.93 -3.95
N ARG A 13 9.27 -5.05 -4.24
CA ARG A 13 8.03 -5.08 -5.05
C ARG A 13 6.89 -4.36 -4.35
N SER A 14 6.74 -4.60 -3.04
CA SER A 14 5.72 -3.95 -2.22
C SER A 14 5.93 -2.44 -2.19
N LEU A 15 7.17 -1.98 -2.03
CA LEU A 15 7.53 -0.57 -2.06
C LEU A 15 7.25 0.05 -3.43
N ALA A 16 7.59 -0.64 -4.52
CA ALA A 16 7.32 -0.16 -5.87
C ALA A 16 5.81 -0.02 -6.15
N LEU A 17 5.00 -0.98 -5.72
CA LEU A 17 3.54 -0.92 -5.79
C LEU A 17 2.99 0.28 -5.01
N HIS A 18 3.46 0.47 -3.77
CA HIS A 18 3.01 1.59 -2.94
C HIS A 18 3.48 2.94 -3.46
N SER A 19 4.66 3.01 -4.08
CA SER A 19 5.15 4.22 -4.76
C SER A 19 4.26 4.58 -5.95
N ALA A 20 3.85 3.60 -6.76
CA ALA A 20 2.90 3.82 -7.85
C ALA A 20 1.51 4.23 -7.35
N VAL A 21 1.06 3.68 -6.22
CA VAL A 21 -0.18 4.11 -5.55
C VAL A 21 -0.08 5.56 -5.08
N ALA A 22 1.03 5.94 -4.43
CA ALA A 22 1.26 7.33 -4.00
C ALA A 22 1.16 8.27 -5.20
N GLU A 23 1.81 7.91 -6.30
CA GLU A 23 1.80 8.67 -7.53
C GLU A 23 0.39 8.75 -8.18
N ALA A 24 -0.38 7.66 -8.12
CA ALA A 24 -1.77 7.66 -8.58
C ALA A 24 -2.67 8.56 -7.72
N ILE A 25 -2.51 8.52 -6.39
CA ILE A 25 -3.25 9.38 -5.45
C ILE A 25 -2.88 10.85 -5.66
N ARG A 26 -1.61 11.15 -5.88
CA ARG A 26 -1.13 12.51 -6.15
C ARG A 26 -1.78 13.12 -7.39
N ARG A 27 -2.02 12.31 -8.43
CA ARG A 27 -2.73 12.75 -9.65
C ARG A 27 -4.25 12.76 -9.50
N ASN A 28 -4.81 11.85 -8.71
CA ASN A 28 -6.24 11.76 -8.48
C ASN A 28 -6.56 11.42 -7.01
N PRO A 29 -6.95 12.41 -6.19
CA PRO A 29 -7.28 12.22 -4.78
C PRO A 29 -8.43 11.24 -4.51
N ASP A 30 -9.27 10.91 -5.51
CA ASP A 30 -10.32 9.89 -5.37
C ASP A 30 -9.79 8.51 -4.97
N GLY A 31 -8.50 8.25 -5.17
CA GLY A 31 -7.84 7.04 -4.68
C GLY A 31 -7.94 6.86 -3.16
N ILE A 32 -7.93 7.95 -2.39
CA ILE A 32 -8.10 7.92 -0.93
C ILE A 32 -9.52 7.46 -0.58
N ARG A 33 -10.54 8.01 -1.26
CA ARG A 33 -11.95 7.61 -1.04
C ARG A 33 -12.15 6.12 -1.30
N ARG A 34 -11.55 5.57 -2.37
CA ARG A 34 -11.62 4.14 -2.69
C ARG A 34 -10.96 3.28 -1.60
N ALA A 35 -9.80 3.69 -1.09
CA ALA A 35 -9.13 2.99 0.00
C ALA A 35 -9.95 3.00 1.30
N LEU A 36 -10.61 4.12 1.62
CA LEU A 36 -11.52 4.20 2.76
C LEU A 36 -12.72 3.25 2.63
N LEU A 37 -13.35 3.18 1.44
CA LEU A 37 -14.45 2.24 1.18
C LEU A 37 -14.01 0.78 1.31
N ASN A 38 -12.77 0.46 0.94
CA ASN A 38 -12.22 -0.88 1.16
C ASN A 38 -12.05 -1.17 2.65
N LEU A 39 -11.53 -0.23 3.44
CA LEU A 39 -11.42 -0.38 4.90
C LEU A 39 -12.78 -0.58 5.57
N GLU A 40 -13.80 0.19 5.19
CA GLU A 40 -15.15 0.04 5.73
C GLU A 40 -15.76 -1.33 5.44
N ARG A 41 -15.44 -1.93 4.28
CA ARG A 41 -15.85 -3.31 3.97
C ARG A 41 -15.11 -4.31 4.85
N TRP A 42 -13.81 -4.11 5.05
CA TRP A 42 -12.98 -5.01 5.85
C TRP A 42 -13.31 -4.94 7.33
N GLU A 43 -13.65 -3.78 7.86
CA GLU A 43 -14.03 -3.57 9.27
C GLU A 43 -15.26 -4.40 9.67
N LYS A 44 -16.10 -4.80 8.71
CA LYS A 44 -17.25 -5.69 8.96
C LYS A 44 -16.88 -7.16 9.19
N SER A 45 -15.68 -7.58 8.82
CA SER A 45 -15.30 -9.00 8.80
C SER A 45 -13.90 -9.28 9.36
N LEU A 46 -13.07 -8.25 9.46
CA LEU A 46 -11.70 -8.32 9.97
C LEU A 46 -11.59 -7.39 11.18
N GLN A 47 -10.85 -7.84 12.18
CA GLN A 47 -10.46 -7.02 13.32
C GLN A 47 -8.93 -6.93 13.37
N GLY A 48 -8.42 -5.71 13.49
CA GLY A 48 -6.98 -5.49 13.58
C GLY A 48 -6.66 -4.02 13.75
N SER A 49 -5.65 -3.73 14.57
CA SER A 49 -5.16 -2.35 14.79
C SER A 49 -4.70 -1.68 13.49
N TRP A 50 -4.26 -2.46 12.51
CA TRP A 50 -3.85 -1.95 11.20
C TRP A 50 -5.00 -1.28 10.42
N ILE A 51 -6.26 -1.63 10.67
CA ILE A 51 -7.43 -0.98 10.03
C ILE A 51 -7.55 0.46 10.51
N SER A 52 -7.50 0.68 11.82
CA SER A 52 -7.57 2.03 12.40
C SER A 52 -6.31 2.84 12.10
N GLU A 53 -5.14 2.21 12.06
CA GLU A 53 -3.90 2.86 11.63
C GLU A 53 -3.97 3.36 10.18
N TRP A 54 -4.46 2.55 9.24
CA TRP A 54 -4.67 3.00 7.86
C TRP A 54 -5.73 4.08 7.75
N ARG A 55 -6.82 3.98 8.52
CA ARG A 55 -7.88 4.99 8.54
C ARG A 55 -7.34 6.34 8.99
N ALA A 56 -6.49 6.36 10.03
CA ALA A 56 -5.85 7.59 10.50
C ALA A 56 -4.95 8.21 9.42
N LEU A 57 -4.16 7.41 8.69
CA LEU A 57 -3.32 7.88 7.60
C LEU A 57 -4.14 8.44 6.42
N LEU A 58 -5.24 7.77 6.07
CA LEU A 58 -6.11 8.18 4.94
C LEU A 58 -6.96 9.41 5.25
N LEU A 59 -7.32 9.63 6.51
CA LEU A 59 -8.05 10.83 6.97
C LEU A 59 -7.12 12.00 7.31
N GLY A 60 -5.82 11.75 7.40
CA GLY A 60 -4.79 12.76 7.64
C GLY A 60 -4.40 13.55 6.39
N PRO A 61 -3.34 14.39 6.49
CA PRO A 61 -2.80 15.12 5.35
C PRO A 61 -2.35 14.19 4.23
N GLN A 62 -2.68 14.54 2.99
CA GLN A 62 -2.32 13.73 1.83
C GLN A 62 -0.79 13.57 1.73
N GLU A 63 -0.02 14.60 2.01
CA GLU A 63 1.44 14.59 1.97
C GLU A 63 2.03 13.58 2.96
N ALA A 64 1.43 13.47 4.16
CA ALA A 64 1.85 12.50 5.17
C ALA A 64 1.57 11.06 4.71
N LEU A 65 0.41 10.83 4.08
CA LEU A 65 0.10 9.54 3.47
C LEU A 65 1.10 9.19 2.35
N LEU A 66 1.39 10.13 1.44
CA LEU A 66 2.33 9.91 0.34
C LEU A 66 3.74 9.60 0.84
N ALA A 67 4.20 10.32 1.87
CA ALA A 67 5.47 10.04 2.53
C ALA A 67 5.46 8.63 3.13
N PHE A 68 4.42 8.26 3.87
CA PHE A 68 4.30 6.94 4.49
C PHE A 68 4.29 5.78 3.49
N LEU A 69 3.62 5.95 2.34
CA LEU A 69 3.58 4.93 1.28
C LEU A 69 4.96 4.58 0.73
N THR A 70 5.89 5.54 0.74
CA THR A 70 7.26 5.39 0.23
C THR A 70 8.31 5.21 1.32
N GLU A 71 7.89 5.25 2.59
CA GLU A 71 8.76 5.14 3.77
C GLU A 71 9.36 3.74 3.90
N ARG A 72 10.66 3.64 4.22
CA ARG A 72 11.38 2.37 4.43
C ARG A 72 11.61 2.14 5.92
N SER A 73 10.52 1.96 6.67
CA SER A 73 10.55 1.60 8.08
C SER A 73 9.81 0.29 8.33
N GLU A 74 10.16 -0.41 9.41
CA GLU A 74 9.48 -1.66 9.80
C GLU A 74 7.97 -1.46 9.98
N ARG A 75 7.56 -0.28 10.48
CA ARG A 75 6.15 0.09 10.60
C ARG A 75 5.47 0.14 9.23
N ALA A 76 6.09 0.81 8.27
CA ALA A 76 5.57 0.91 6.91
C ALA A 76 5.56 -0.46 6.22
N ASP A 77 6.60 -1.28 6.38
CA ASP A 77 6.66 -2.64 5.83
C ASP A 77 5.52 -3.51 6.35
N ARG A 78 5.30 -3.52 7.67
CA ARG A 78 4.17 -4.22 8.29
C ARG A 78 2.83 -3.73 7.73
N MET A 79 2.63 -2.42 7.61
CA MET A 79 1.39 -1.85 7.09
C MET A 79 1.15 -2.21 5.63
N ARG A 80 2.21 -2.24 4.81
CA ARG A 80 2.14 -2.63 3.39
C ARG A 80 1.65 -4.07 3.18
N GLN A 81 1.83 -4.97 4.15
CA GLN A 81 1.28 -6.34 4.09
C GLN A 81 -0.26 -6.37 4.13
N SER A 82 -0.90 -5.32 4.67
CA SER A 82 -2.36 -5.20 4.80
C SER A 82 -2.89 -3.94 4.12
N SER A 83 -2.45 -3.71 2.88
CA SER A 83 -2.68 -2.49 2.12
C SER A 83 -4.12 -2.34 1.59
N PRO A 84 -4.85 -1.25 1.93
CA PRO A 84 -6.25 -1.03 1.50
C PRO A 84 -6.40 -0.52 0.06
N PHE A 85 -5.31 -0.41 -0.69
CA PHE A 85 -5.30 0.08 -2.08
C PHE A 85 -5.62 -1.02 -3.11
N THR A 86 -6.38 -2.04 -2.69
CA THR A 86 -6.85 -3.10 -3.59
C THR A 86 -7.82 -2.53 -4.63
N GLY A 87 -7.59 -2.87 -5.90
CA GLY A 87 -8.39 -2.34 -7.02
C GLY A 87 -8.16 -0.87 -7.37
N LEU A 88 -7.20 -0.19 -6.73
CA LEU A 88 -6.82 1.18 -7.09
C LEU A 88 -5.96 1.22 -8.36
N LEU A 89 -4.99 0.31 -8.46
CA LEU A 89 -4.20 0.11 -9.68
C LEU A 89 -4.90 -0.88 -10.60
N SER A 90 -4.95 -0.58 -11.89
CA SER A 90 -5.40 -1.51 -12.92
C SER A 90 -4.48 -2.74 -13.00
N ALA A 91 -5.00 -3.84 -13.57
CA ALA A 91 -4.19 -5.04 -13.79
C ALA A 91 -2.94 -4.76 -14.65
N ALA A 92 -3.05 -3.85 -15.62
CA ALA A 92 -1.94 -3.43 -16.48
C ALA A 92 -0.85 -2.66 -15.69
N GLU A 93 -1.25 -1.72 -14.82
CA GLU A 93 -0.30 -0.98 -13.98
C GLU A 93 0.41 -1.89 -12.98
N ARG A 94 -0.34 -2.80 -12.34
CA ARG A 94 0.26 -3.82 -11.47
C ARG A 94 1.26 -4.66 -12.22
N ARG A 95 0.88 -5.17 -13.40
CA ARG A 95 1.75 -6.02 -14.23
C ARG A 95 3.05 -5.32 -14.60
N ARG A 96 3.01 -4.05 -15.02
CA ARG A 96 4.24 -3.27 -15.33
C ARG A 96 5.19 -3.19 -14.14
N ILE A 97 4.65 -2.98 -12.94
CA ILE A 97 5.44 -2.92 -11.70
C ILE A 97 6.04 -4.28 -11.35
N TYR A 98 5.29 -5.37 -11.56
CA TYR A 98 5.82 -6.72 -11.36
C TYR A 98 6.94 -7.04 -12.36
N GLU A 99 6.76 -6.69 -13.64
CA GLU A 99 7.74 -6.91 -14.70
C GLU A 99 9.04 -6.10 -14.46
N SER A 100 8.95 -4.86 -13.97
CA SER A 100 10.13 -4.03 -13.69
C SER A 100 10.95 -4.49 -12.47
N HIS A 101 10.38 -5.33 -11.60
CA HIS A 101 11.02 -5.87 -10.40
C HIS A 101 11.14 -7.41 -10.45
N ALA A 102 11.14 -7.99 -11.66
CA ALA A 102 11.30 -9.43 -11.90
C ALA A 102 12.77 -9.89 -12.03
N ALA A 103 13.75 -8.99 -11.96
CA ALA A 103 15.18 -9.29 -12.10
C ALA A 103 15.83 -9.83 -10.82
#